data_AF-A0A928SV92-F1
#
_entry.id   AF-A0A928SV92-F1
#
_cell.length_a   1.000
_cell.length_b   1.000
_cell.length_c   1.000
_cell.angle_alpha   90.00
_cell.angle_beta   90.00
_cell.angle_gamma   90.00
#
_symmetry.space_group_name_H-M   'P 1'
#
loop_
_entity.id
_entity.type
_entity.pdbx_description
1 polymer ?
#
loop_
_entity_poly.entity_id
_entity_poly.type
_entity_poly.pdbx_seq_one_letter_code
_entity_poly.pdbx_strand_id
1 'polypeptide(L)'
;MTLFIAACSGGGDDGGSTPEDQLEPEDQAGLDGEGKFDAWDYANNPANVDPNFSYFVHQLPLDGHGPVPIPGDYWATQKDNLNHEWDGAGSSPAEKYAKAFGKAAVPANITKYHGIESASYQKECTQGGNECAGSTDGGSCSIPKGATKGRCIPGWWGICHGWAPYALAETAAINPVTKNGVTFYPGDLEGLMSLLYTDVPTKFVSRRCNKDEPVTDGTGRVTAAECRDMNPGSWHVITTNLMGLRRQGFIIDATYDLQVWNQPAYGYKITNPVDGKLKEISKDEAISMLGANLTLTEIFPNVLIKKDETKAGEYTATAAGDYTIKMSGNGDADLYVKKGSAPTESDYDCRPYGGNSNEECPIKLAAGEKVFYMVKGYGDESTVTLGAAVPGSGGGYTYNTLAKRFFYVEMDFTYIVESKPAKQSHVDQALSSYATTKHYKYILEADDGGKIIGGEWVGESRTNHPDFAWWPTGKPLSKQAGGLITYEEVKALNDEAAAAPVVEDTVTVLDGVVVKQTGTSWASKYGSVVVEPGYKKLEVTMTGTGAAELYVRVGRNPTVYAYDCKSTTAGTSNQTCTANVSFNGNTYFVRARSKTPGTTVSVVAKKLK
;
A
#
# COMPACT_ATOMS: atom_id res chain seq x y z
N MET A 1 -17.93 -8.83 13.72
CA MET A 1 -17.07 -9.86 14.33
C MET A 1 -15.72 -9.20 14.48
N THR A 2 -15.29 -8.90 15.71
CA THR A 2 -13.99 -8.28 15.96
C THR A 2 -12.96 -9.39 15.84
N LEU A 3 -12.44 -9.59 14.63
CA LEU A 3 -11.30 -10.49 14.41
C LEU A 3 -10.08 -9.80 15.04
N PHE A 4 -9.46 -10.41 16.04
CA PHE A 4 -8.12 -10.03 16.47
C PHE A 4 -7.19 -10.36 15.30
N ILE A 5 -6.99 -9.39 14.40
CA ILE A 5 -6.13 -9.54 13.22
C ILE A 5 -4.69 -9.70 13.69
N ALA A 6 -3.96 -10.56 12.98
CA ALA A 6 -2.52 -10.75 13.06
C ALA A 6 -1.81 -9.38 13.09
N ALA A 7 -1.44 -8.97 14.30
CA ALA A 7 -0.77 -7.72 14.54
C ALA A 7 0.67 -7.78 14.01
N CYS A 8 1.31 -6.63 13.86
CA CYS A 8 2.77 -6.51 13.86
C CYS A 8 3.32 -6.88 15.26
N SER A 9 2.94 -8.01 15.83
CA SER A 9 3.44 -8.54 17.10
C SER A 9 3.17 -10.04 17.15
N GLY A 10 4.09 -10.80 17.75
CA GLY A 10 4.03 -12.27 17.78
C GLY A 10 2.99 -12.85 18.74
N GLY A 11 1.93 -12.11 19.07
CA GLY A 11 0.94 -12.48 20.07
C GLY A 11 -0.48 -12.34 19.56
N GLY A 12 -0.91 -13.30 18.74
CA GLY A 12 -2.32 -13.52 18.39
C GLY A 12 -2.55 -15.02 18.20
N ASP A 13 -3.27 -15.65 19.13
CA ASP A 13 -3.84 -16.97 18.89
C ASP A 13 -4.94 -16.81 17.82
N ASP A 14 -4.77 -17.48 16.69
CA ASP A 14 -5.75 -17.58 15.60
C ASP A 14 -6.92 -18.47 16.03
N GLY A 15 -7.72 -18.00 16.98
CA GLY A 15 -8.92 -18.66 17.48
C GLY A 15 -10.11 -18.52 16.52
N GLY A 16 -9.94 -18.89 15.25
CA GLY A 16 -11.02 -18.97 14.28
C GLY A 16 -11.73 -20.32 14.38
N SER A 17 -12.77 -20.43 15.21
CA SER A 17 -13.73 -21.53 15.06
C SER A 17 -14.53 -21.28 13.77
N THR A 18 -14.42 -22.21 12.82
CA THR A 18 -15.22 -22.21 11.59
C THR A 18 -16.67 -22.53 11.95
N PRO A 19 -17.64 -21.66 11.63
CA PRO A 19 -19.01 -22.13 11.45
C PRO A 19 -19.02 -23.09 10.26
N GLU A 20 -19.41 -24.34 10.48
CA GLU A 20 -19.86 -25.21 9.40
C GLU A 20 -21.05 -24.53 8.68
N ASP A 21 -21.14 -24.69 7.35
CA ASP A 21 -22.24 -24.27 6.43
C ASP A 21 -22.34 -22.75 6.08
N GLN A 22 -22.38 -22.26 4.82
CA GLN A 22 -22.75 -22.84 3.51
C GLN A 22 -22.00 -22.13 2.36
N LEU A 23 -21.20 -22.87 1.58
CA LEU A 23 -20.76 -22.43 0.24
C LEU A 23 -21.96 -22.51 -0.73
N GLU A 24 -22.01 -21.71 -1.80
CA GLU A 24 -23.05 -21.86 -2.83
C GLU A 24 -22.94 -23.26 -3.50
N PRO A 25 -24.03 -23.89 -3.99
CA PRO A 25 -24.00 -25.27 -4.49
C PRO A 25 -22.99 -25.52 -5.63
N GLU A 26 -22.70 -24.49 -6.43
CA GLU A 26 -21.65 -24.51 -7.46
C GLU A 26 -20.22 -24.54 -6.89
N ASP A 27 -20.03 -23.96 -5.70
CA ASP A 27 -18.78 -24.02 -4.92
C ASP A 27 -18.72 -25.30 -4.06
N GLN A 28 -19.86 -25.92 -3.72
CA GLN A 28 -19.95 -27.21 -3.03
C GLN A 28 -19.79 -28.43 -3.96
N ALA A 29 -20.05 -28.28 -5.26
CA ALA A 29 -19.99 -29.36 -6.25
C ALA A 29 -18.56 -29.89 -6.54
N GLY A 30 -17.53 -29.31 -5.91
CA GLY A 30 -16.12 -29.64 -6.08
C GLY A 30 -15.52 -30.63 -5.07
N LEU A 31 -16.31 -31.32 -4.26
CA LEU A 31 -15.81 -32.37 -3.37
C LEU A 31 -15.65 -33.70 -4.13
N ASP A 32 -14.53 -33.89 -4.82
CA ASP A 32 -14.10 -35.23 -5.20
C ASP A 32 -13.19 -35.86 -4.13
N GLY A 33 -13.30 -37.18 -4.00
CA GLY A 33 -12.67 -37.98 -2.94
C GLY A 33 -11.15 -38.11 -3.03
N GLU A 34 -10.47 -37.29 -3.84
CA GLU A 34 -9.00 -37.29 -3.99
C GLU A 34 -8.31 -36.02 -3.46
N GLY A 35 -9.07 -35.04 -2.95
CA GLY A 35 -8.55 -33.99 -2.08
C GLY A 35 -7.62 -32.95 -2.73
N LYS A 36 -7.67 -32.77 -4.06
CA LYS A 36 -6.90 -31.75 -4.80
C LYS A 36 -7.82 -30.82 -5.60
N PHE A 37 -8.49 -29.91 -4.92
CA PHE A 37 -9.23 -28.81 -5.56
C PHE A 37 -8.69 -27.48 -5.04
N ASP A 38 -8.06 -26.67 -5.91
CA ASP A 38 -7.56 -25.29 -5.61
C ASP A 38 -8.44 -24.19 -6.24
N ALA A 39 -9.73 -24.49 -6.45
CA ALA A 39 -10.71 -23.40 -6.50
C ALA A 39 -10.78 -22.69 -5.14
N TRP A 40 -11.59 -21.63 -5.06
CA TRP A 40 -11.73 -20.90 -3.79
C TRP A 40 -12.28 -21.80 -2.68
N ASP A 41 -11.43 -22.05 -1.68
CA ASP A 41 -11.91 -22.44 -0.36
C ASP A 41 -12.64 -21.27 0.32
N TYR A 42 -13.25 -21.53 1.48
CA TYR A 42 -13.97 -20.48 2.21
C TYR A 42 -13.09 -19.26 2.51
N ALA A 43 -11.85 -19.42 2.96
CA ALA A 43 -10.99 -18.29 3.30
C ALA A 43 -10.63 -17.46 2.05
N ASN A 44 -10.45 -18.13 0.91
CA ASN A 44 -10.08 -17.52 -0.35
C ASN A 44 -11.27 -17.02 -1.18
N ASN A 45 -12.52 -17.24 -0.78
CA ASN A 45 -13.68 -16.82 -1.59
C ASN A 45 -13.84 -15.28 -1.61
N PRO A 46 -13.72 -14.60 -2.77
CA PRO A 46 -13.90 -13.15 -2.86
C PRO A 46 -15.31 -12.68 -2.50
N ALA A 47 -16.31 -13.55 -2.51
CA ALA A 47 -17.68 -13.20 -2.11
C ALA A 47 -17.78 -12.83 -0.61
N ASN A 48 -16.85 -13.31 0.23
CA ASN A 48 -16.74 -12.88 1.63
C ASN A 48 -16.41 -11.39 1.75
N VAL A 49 -15.72 -10.85 0.74
CA VAL A 49 -15.47 -9.41 0.62
C VAL A 49 -16.74 -8.71 0.19
N ASP A 50 -17.22 -9.04 -1.00
CA ASP A 50 -18.42 -8.49 -1.61
C ASP A 50 -18.94 -9.47 -2.66
N PRO A 51 -20.14 -10.03 -2.49
CA PRO A 51 -20.70 -10.99 -3.44
C PRO A 51 -21.04 -10.36 -4.80
N ASN A 52 -21.01 -9.02 -4.92
CA ASN A 52 -21.32 -8.31 -6.16
C ASN A 52 -20.08 -7.95 -6.99
N PHE A 53 -18.91 -8.54 -6.69
CA PHE A 53 -17.76 -8.38 -7.56
C PHE A 53 -18.02 -8.91 -8.97
N SER A 54 -17.37 -8.29 -9.95
CA SER A 54 -17.26 -8.88 -11.28
C SER A 54 -16.19 -9.97 -11.25
N TYR A 55 -16.53 -11.11 -11.83
CA TYR A 55 -15.65 -12.27 -11.95
C TYR A 55 -15.24 -12.55 -13.39
N PHE A 56 -15.78 -11.80 -14.35
CA PHE A 56 -15.57 -12.11 -15.77
C PHE A 56 -14.33 -11.39 -16.29
N VAL A 57 -13.39 -12.16 -16.83
CA VAL A 57 -12.08 -11.65 -17.31
C VAL A 57 -12.22 -10.41 -18.22
N HIS A 58 -13.22 -10.40 -19.11
CA HIS A 58 -13.42 -9.30 -20.06
C HIS A 58 -13.99 -8.01 -19.45
N GLN A 59 -14.47 -8.05 -18.21
CA GLN A 59 -15.05 -6.90 -17.50
C GLN A 59 -14.05 -6.23 -16.55
N LEU A 60 -12.94 -6.92 -16.24
CA LEU A 60 -11.96 -6.46 -15.27
C LEU A 60 -10.94 -5.54 -15.94
N PRO A 61 -10.66 -4.35 -15.36
CA PRO A 61 -9.65 -3.44 -15.90
C PRO A 61 -8.24 -4.04 -15.87
N LEU A 62 -7.37 -3.54 -16.75
CA LEU A 62 -5.95 -3.92 -16.80
C LEU A 62 -5.05 -3.02 -15.94
N ASP A 63 -5.61 -1.96 -15.37
CA ASP A 63 -4.94 -1.08 -14.44
C ASP A 63 -5.96 -0.43 -13.50
N GLY A 64 -5.48 0.00 -12.34
CA GLY A 64 -6.33 0.61 -11.33
C GLY A 64 -5.51 1.13 -10.17
N HIS A 65 -6.04 2.13 -9.48
CA HIS A 65 -5.45 2.62 -8.25
C HIS A 65 -6.51 3.24 -7.34
N GLY A 66 -6.25 3.16 -6.04
CA GLY A 66 -6.95 3.88 -5.00
C GLY A 66 -6.47 5.33 -4.82
N PRO A 67 -6.93 6.00 -3.76
CA PRO A 67 -6.29 7.24 -3.30
C PRO A 67 -4.85 6.96 -2.88
N VAL A 68 -3.99 7.98 -2.96
CA VAL A 68 -2.59 7.88 -2.51
C VAL A 68 -2.58 7.70 -0.98
N PRO A 69 -2.06 6.58 -0.46
CA PRO A 69 -2.03 6.36 0.99
C PRO A 69 -1.04 7.29 1.68
N ILE A 70 -1.31 7.59 2.95
CA ILE A 70 -0.44 8.42 3.80
C ILE A 70 0.79 7.61 4.23
N PRO A 71 2.03 7.98 3.85
CA PRO A 71 3.22 7.35 4.42
C PRO A 71 3.29 7.65 5.93
N GLY A 72 3.62 6.64 6.73
CA GLY A 72 3.66 6.74 8.19
C GLY A 72 4.60 5.71 8.80
N ASP A 73 4.79 5.75 10.11
CA ASP A 73 5.67 4.83 10.81
C ASP A 73 4.85 3.66 11.37
N TYR A 74 5.51 2.53 11.60
CA TYR A 74 4.90 1.39 12.31
C TYR A 74 4.99 1.55 13.84
N TRP A 75 5.60 2.63 14.35
CA TRP A 75 5.71 2.98 15.77
C TRP A 75 6.14 1.81 16.64
N ALA A 76 7.39 1.40 16.45
CA ALA A 76 7.96 0.19 17.03
C ALA A 76 7.72 0.05 18.55
N THR A 77 7.29 -1.12 18.97
CA THR A 77 7.10 -1.47 20.39
C THR A 77 8.42 -1.35 21.18
N GLN A 78 9.55 -1.71 20.56
CA GLN A 78 10.90 -1.55 21.17
C GLN A 78 11.22 -0.09 21.56
N LYS A 79 10.65 0.88 20.84
CA LYS A 79 10.82 2.31 21.11
C LYS A 79 9.78 2.86 22.07
N ASP A 80 9.03 1.98 22.72
CA ASP A 80 7.89 2.27 23.58
C ASP A 80 6.73 2.96 22.84
N ASN A 81 6.55 2.62 21.56
CA ASN A 81 5.44 3.08 20.71
C ASN A 81 5.33 4.63 20.70
N LEU A 82 4.16 5.23 20.97
CA LEU A 82 3.97 6.68 20.96
C LEU A 82 4.72 7.44 22.08
N ASN A 83 5.43 6.75 22.97
CA ASN A 83 6.40 7.39 23.86
C ASN A 83 7.75 7.68 23.18
N HIS A 84 7.95 7.24 21.94
CA HIS A 84 9.15 7.54 21.18
C HIS A 84 9.29 9.05 20.92
N GLU A 85 10.36 9.63 21.44
CA GLU A 85 10.76 11.03 21.22
C GLU A 85 11.39 11.20 19.82
N TRP A 86 10.57 11.12 18.78
CA TRP A 86 11.03 11.11 17.39
C TRP A 86 11.65 12.44 16.91
N ASP A 87 11.23 13.57 17.48
CA ASP A 87 11.73 14.93 17.16
C ASP A 87 12.95 15.34 18.02
N GLY A 88 13.65 14.36 18.63
CA GLY A 88 14.75 14.61 19.59
C GLY A 88 14.23 14.86 21.01
N ALA A 89 15.01 15.55 21.87
CA ALA A 89 14.72 15.75 23.32
C ALA A 89 13.47 16.59 23.67
N GLY A 90 12.49 16.67 22.75
CA GLY A 90 11.16 17.22 22.96
C GLY A 90 10.16 16.15 23.42
N SER A 91 8.96 16.60 23.80
CA SER A 91 7.90 15.68 24.26
C SER A 91 7.42 14.73 23.16
N SER A 92 7.23 13.45 23.51
CA SER A 92 6.66 12.43 22.62
C SER A 92 5.20 12.74 22.23
N PRO A 93 4.64 12.11 21.18
CA PRO A 93 3.22 12.26 20.85
C PRO A 93 2.30 11.98 22.05
N ALA A 94 2.60 10.95 22.84
CA ALA A 94 1.86 10.60 24.06
C ALA A 94 1.95 11.69 25.13
N GLU A 95 3.15 12.23 25.39
CA GLU A 95 3.35 13.32 26.35
C GLU A 95 2.68 14.64 25.90
N LYS A 96 2.72 14.94 24.60
CA LYS A 96 2.02 16.09 24.01
C LYS A 96 0.51 15.96 24.21
N TYR A 97 -0.06 14.79 23.92
CA TYR A 97 -1.48 14.51 24.16
C TYR A 97 -1.85 14.64 25.63
N ALA A 98 -1.06 14.04 26.52
CA ALA A 98 -1.25 14.11 27.97
C ALA A 98 -1.31 15.57 28.45
N LYS A 99 -0.39 16.42 27.98
CA LYS A 99 -0.34 17.83 28.35
C LYS A 99 -1.48 18.65 27.74
N ALA A 100 -1.79 18.44 26.46
CA ALA A 100 -2.82 19.21 25.76
C ALA A 100 -4.22 18.94 26.31
N PHE A 101 -4.51 17.72 26.75
CA PHE A 101 -5.83 17.30 27.23
C PHE A 101 -5.91 17.10 28.76
N GLY A 102 -4.83 17.35 29.50
CA GLY A 102 -4.81 17.18 30.96
C GLY A 102 -4.90 15.71 31.42
N LYS A 103 -4.35 14.78 30.65
CA LYS A 103 -4.43 13.32 30.87
C LYS A 103 -3.06 12.72 31.19
N ALA A 104 -2.52 13.05 32.36
CA ALA A 104 -1.14 12.71 32.76
C ALA A 104 -0.79 11.21 32.71
N ALA A 105 -1.78 10.31 32.80
CA ALA A 105 -1.57 8.87 32.77
C ALA A 105 -1.35 8.28 31.36
N VAL A 106 -1.46 9.09 30.30
CA VAL A 106 -1.34 8.60 28.91
C VAL A 106 0.00 7.91 28.63
N PRO A 107 1.18 8.49 28.93
CA PRO A 107 2.46 7.83 28.63
C PRO A 107 2.61 6.46 29.31
N ALA A 108 2.24 6.35 30.59
CA ALA A 108 2.29 5.08 31.32
C ALA A 108 1.34 4.03 30.72
N ASN A 109 0.15 4.44 30.27
CA ASN A 109 -0.78 3.54 29.60
C ASN A 109 -0.31 3.14 28.20
N ILE A 110 0.41 4.00 27.48
CA ILE A 110 1.06 3.62 26.22
C ILE A 110 2.09 2.53 26.47
N THR A 111 3.01 2.70 27.43
CA THR A 111 4.01 1.69 27.81
C THR A 111 3.35 0.35 28.13
N LYS A 112 2.27 0.37 28.92
CA LYS A 112 1.56 -0.83 29.38
C LYS A 112 0.81 -1.57 28.28
N TYR A 113 0.06 -0.86 27.43
CA TYR A 113 -0.88 -1.50 26.50
C TYR A 113 -0.33 -1.67 25.07
N HIS A 114 0.64 -0.85 24.66
CA HIS A 114 1.15 -0.83 23.28
C HIS A 114 2.68 -0.79 23.18
N GLY A 115 3.35 -0.33 24.24
CA GLY A 115 4.80 -0.20 24.33
C GLY A 115 5.46 -1.43 24.95
N ILE A 116 6.60 -1.21 25.60
CA ILE A 116 7.51 -2.28 26.01
C ILE A 116 6.87 -3.26 27.01
N GLU A 117 6.04 -2.77 27.93
CA GLU A 117 5.41 -3.61 28.96
C GLU A 117 4.23 -4.44 28.43
N SER A 118 3.71 -4.12 27.24
CA SER A 118 2.71 -4.95 26.57
C SER A 118 3.26 -6.35 26.24
N ALA A 119 4.57 -6.45 26.00
CA ALA A 119 5.32 -7.68 25.80
C ALA A 119 5.72 -8.36 27.13
N SER A 120 4.86 -8.32 28.14
CA SER A 120 5.17 -8.85 29.49
C SER A 120 5.50 -10.36 29.51
N TYR A 121 5.07 -11.11 28.50
CA TYR A 121 5.37 -12.52 28.28
C TYR A 121 6.77 -12.76 27.69
N GLN A 122 7.38 -11.73 27.08
CA GLN A 122 8.76 -11.81 26.61
C GLN A 122 9.76 -11.81 27.77
N LYS A 123 10.93 -12.39 27.50
CA LYS A 123 12.01 -12.50 28.47
C LYS A 123 12.38 -11.12 29.04
N GLU A 124 12.48 -11.03 30.36
CA GLU A 124 12.96 -9.82 31.03
C GLU A 124 14.45 -9.60 30.72
N CYS A 125 14.86 -8.35 30.57
CA CYS A 125 16.24 -7.98 30.32
C CYS A 125 16.66 -6.73 31.10
N THR A 126 17.96 -6.52 31.23
CA THR A 126 18.55 -5.37 31.93
C THR A 126 19.56 -4.63 31.06
N GLN A 127 19.84 -3.36 31.42
CA GLN A 127 20.74 -2.53 30.63
C GLN A 127 22.16 -3.12 30.62
N GLY A 128 22.70 -3.37 29.43
CA GLY A 128 24.04 -3.94 29.25
C GLY A 128 24.13 -5.45 29.52
N GLY A 129 22.99 -6.11 29.80
CA GLY A 129 22.90 -7.56 29.90
C GLY A 129 22.83 -8.24 28.53
N ASN A 130 23.08 -9.55 28.51
CA ASN A 130 23.03 -10.40 27.32
C ASN A 130 21.79 -11.31 27.31
N GLU A 131 20.75 -10.99 28.08
CA GLU A 131 19.59 -11.87 28.28
C GLU A 131 18.85 -12.17 26.98
N CYS A 132 18.92 -11.27 26.00
CA CYS A 132 18.30 -11.43 24.68
C CYS A 132 19.22 -12.14 23.66
N ALA A 133 20.45 -12.52 24.03
CA ALA A 133 21.33 -13.26 23.15
C ALA A 133 20.75 -14.65 22.85
N GLY A 134 20.74 -15.02 21.56
CA GLY A 134 20.18 -16.29 21.08
C GLY A 134 18.67 -16.26 20.83
N SER A 135 18.03 -15.09 20.84
CA SER A 135 16.63 -14.95 20.40
C SER A 135 16.50 -15.33 18.93
N THR A 136 15.62 -16.29 18.62
CA THR A 136 15.38 -16.76 17.24
C THR A 136 14.58 -15.76 16.41
N ASP A 137 13.94 -14.78 17.05
CA ASP A 137 13.11 -13.73 16.45
C ASP A 137 13.85 -12.37 16.31
N GLY A 138 15.16 -12.35 16.56
CA GLY A 138 15.97 -11.12 16.50
C GLY A 138 15.69 -10.11 17.62
N GLY A 139 15.12 -10.55 18.74
CA GLY A 139 14.80 -9.70 19.88
C GLY A 139 16.00 -8.97 20.51
N SER A 140 15.81 -7.70 20.87
CA SER A 140 16.78 -6.87 21.60
C SER A 140 16.19 -6.28 22.88
N CYS A 141 17.06 -5.98 23.85
CA CYS A 141 16.61 -5.47 25.14
C CYS A 141 16.09 -4.04 25.03
N SER A 142 14.79 -3.86 25.28
CA SER A 142 14.10 -2.57 25.26
C SER A 142 13.64 -2.22 26.68
N ILE A 143 14.02 -1.04 27.19
CA ILE A 143 13.75 -0.61 28.57
C ILE A 143 12.94 0.70 28.55
N PRO A 144 11.78 0.79 29.23
CA PRO A 144 11.01 2.03 29.31
C PRO A 144 11.82 3.17 29.94
N LYS A 145 11.51 4.42 29.54
CA LYS A 145 12.18 5.61 30.08
C LYS A 145 12.04 5.66 31.61
N GLY A 146 13.18 5.69 32.31
CA GLY A 146 13.25 5.74 33.77
C GLY A 146 13.12 4.39 34.48
N ALA A 147 12.95 3.28 33.75
CA ALA A 147 12.98 1.94 34.30
C ALA A 147 14.41 1.34 34.31
N THR A 148 14.61 0.30 35.11
CA THR A 148 15.87 -0.47 35.17
C THR A 148 15.76 -1.86 34.53
N LYS A 149 14.53 -2.28 34.21
CA LYS A 149 14.20 -3.57 33.62
C LYS A 149 13.32 -3.37 32.39
N GLY A 150 13.49 -4.25 31.42
CA GLY A 150 12.82 -4.20 30.14
C GLY A 150 12.44 -5.57 29.62
N ARG A 151 12.21 -5.66 28.31
CA ARG A 151 11.83 -6.90 27.61
C ARG A 151 12.68 -7.10 26.37
N CYS A 152 12.99 -8.35 26.05
CA CYS A 152 13.55 -8.74 24.76
C CYS A 152 12.43 -8.71 23.71
N ILE A 153 12.38 -7.65 22.92
CA ILE A 153 11.31 -7.44 21.93
C ILE A 153 11.93 -7.51 20.54
N PRO A 154 11.30 -8.13 19.52
CA PRO A 154 11.73 -8.08 18.12
C PRO A 154 11.64 -6.69 17.50
N GLY A 155 12.55 -6.39 16.54
CA GLY A 155 12.60 -5.08 15.88
C GLY A 155 11.39 -4.73 15.02
N TRP A 156 10.70 -5.74 14.50
CA TRP A 156 9.55 -5.59 13.62
C TRP A 156 8.23 -5.33 14.36
N TRP A 157 8.21 -5.47 15.70
CA TRP A 157 6.97 -5.28 16.45
C TRP A 157 6.53 -3.83 16.49
N GLY A 158 5.25 -3.58 16.24
CA GLY A 158 4.62 -2.26 16.26
C GLY A 158 3.14 -2.30 15.85
N ILE A 159 2.67 -1.20 15.28
CA ILE A 159 1.27 -0.94 14.94
C ILE A 159 1.07 -0.66 13.45
N CYS A 160 1.82 -1.35 12.57
CA CYS A 160 1.60 -1.29 11.12
C CYS A 160 0.12 -1.54 10.74
N HIS A 161 -0.54 -2.47 11.45
CA HIS A 161 -1.96 -2.80 11.31
C HIS A 161 -2.90 -1.66 11.72
N GLY A 162 -2.42 -0.67 12.48
CA GLY A 162 -3.13 0.58 12.76
C GLY A 162 -2.81 1.68 11.76
N TRP A 163 -1.53 1.81 11.37
CA TRP A 163 -1.11 2.78 10.35
C TRP A 163 -1.74 2.52 8.98
N ALA A 164 -1.69 1.29 8.47
CA ALA A 164 -2.16 0.94 7.14
C ALA A 164 -3.65 1.31 6.88
N PRO A 165 -4.62 0.98 7.75
CA PRO A 165 -5.99 1.44 7.56
C PRO A 165 -6.18 2.96 7.77
N TYR A 166 -5.45 3.59 8.69
CA TYR A 166 -5.45 5.06 8.82
C TYR A 166 -5.04 5.73 7.50
N ALA A 167 -3.97 5.24 6.89
CA ALA A 167 -3.39 5.77 5.66
C ALA A 167 -4.36 5.77 4.48
N LEU A 168 -5.37 4.90 4.50
CA LEU A 168 -6.41 4.80 3.48
C LEU A 168 -7.72 5.51 3.86
N ALA A 169 -8.01 5.61 5.16
CA ALA A 169 -9.32 6.06 5.65
C ALA A 169 -9.39 7.57 5.94
N GLU A 170 -8.25 8.22 6.17
CA GLU A 170 -8.19 9.59 6.67
C GLU A 170 -7.50 10.55 5.71
N THR A 171 -7.73 11.85 5.91
CA THR A 171 -6.97 12.89 5.21
C THR A 171 -5.69 13.18 5.97
N ALA A 172 -4.56 13.25 5.26
CA ALA A 172 -3.27 13.53 5.88
C ALA A 172 -3.26 14.87 6.62
N ALA A 173 -2.80 14.87 7.86
CA ALA A 173 -2.34 16.09 8.51
C ALA A 173 -1.18 16.67 7.68
N ILE A 174 -1.30 17.93 7.25
CA ILE A 174 -0.29 18.63 6.44
C ILE A 174 0.32 19.83 7.17
N ASN A 175 -0.35 20.35 8.19
CA ASN A 175 0.09 21.48 8.99
C ASN A 175 0.30 21.12 10.47
N PRO A 176 1.23 21.78 11.17
CA PRO A 176 1.25 21.74 12.63
C PRO A 176 0.02 22.45 13.22
N VAL A 177 -0.54 21.92 14.30
CA VAL A 177 -1.68 22.51 15.03
C VAL A 177 -1.32 22.71 16.49
N THR A 178 -1.91 23.72 17.14
CA THR A 178 -1.62 24.01 18.55
C THR A 178 -2.88 23.91 19.41
N LYS A 179 -2.85 23.05 20.42
CA LYS A 179 -3.92 22.87 21.40
C LYS A 179 -3.40 23.15 22.80
N ASN A 180 -4.02 24.09 23.50
CA ASN A 180 -3.67 24.43 24.89
C ASN A 180 -2.17 24.67 25.12
N GLY A 181 -1.52 25.37 24.17
CA GLY A 181 -0.08 25.67 24.23
C GLY A 181 0.84 24.51 23.89
N VAL A 182 0.31 23.40 23.36
CA VAL A 182 1.08 22.25 22.86
C VAL A 182 0.93 22.17 21.35
N THR A 183 2.04 22.17 20.63
CA THR A 183 2.07 22.01 19.17
C THR A 183 2.20 20.53 18.80
N PHE A 184 1.30 20.06 17.94
CA PHE A 184 1.33 18.76 17.29
C PHE A 184 1.76 18.95 15.84
N TYR A 185 2.79 18.23 15.42
CA TYR A 185 3.23 18.15 14.03
C TYR A 185 2.49 17.02 13.30
N PRO A 186 2.48 17.01 11.95
CA PRO A 186 1.97 15.90 11.15
C PRO A 186 2.41 14.51 11.64
N GLY A 187 3.69 14.32 11.98
CA GLY A 187 4.19 13.06 12.54
C GLY A 187 3.60 12.69 13.91
N ASP A 188 3.24 13.65 14.76
CA ASP A 188 2.56 13.34 16.04
C ASP A 188 1.13 12.86 15.79
N LEU A 189 0.43 13.49 14.85
CA LEU A 189 -0.95 13.17 14.51
C LEU A 189 -1.07 11.86 13.74
N GLU A 190 -0.11 11.57 12.86
CA GLU A 190 0.04 10.27 12.21
C GLU A 190 0.10 9.17 13.27
N GLY A 191 1.02 9.25 14.25
CA GLY A 191 1.11 8.23 15.29
C GLY A 191 -0.13 8.09 16.16
N LEU A 192 -0.74 9.21 16.57
CA LEU A 192 -1.98 9.18 17.37
C LEU A 192 -3.15 8.54 16.60
N MET A 193 -3.28 8.83 15.30
CA MET A 193 -4.29 8.22 14.44
C MET A 193 -3.99 6.74 14.19
N SER A 194 -2.74 6.39 13.86
CA SER A 194 -2.29 5.00 13.68
C SER A 194 -2.62 4.15 14.91
N LEU A 195 -2.41 4.67 16.12
CA LEU A 195 -2.77 3.96 17.36
C LEU A 195 -4.28 3.72 17.48
N LEU A 196 -5.12 4.71 17.18
CA LEU A 196 -6.57 4.57 17.23
C LEU A 196 -7.08 3.50 16.27
N TYR A 197 -6.47 3.39 15.10
CA TYR A 197 -6.84 2.46 14.05
C TYR A 197 -6.39 1.01 14.29
N THR A 198 -5.67 0.73 15.39
CA THR A 198 -5.33 -0.66 15.79
C THR A 198 -6.56 -1.50 16.14
N ASP A 199 -7.70 -0.87 16.42
CA ASP A 199 -8.98 -1.55 16.66
C ASP A 199 -10.10 -0.96 15.81
N VAL A 200 -10.29 -1.55 14.63
CA VAL A 200 -11.25 -1.14 13.59
C VAL A 200 -12.01 -2.38 13.12
N PRO A 201 -13.32 -2.30 12.77
CA PRO A 201 -14.01 -3.44 12.19
C PRO A 201 -13.48 -3.69 10.79
N THR A 202 -13.28 -4.95 10.44
CA THR A 202 -12.62 -5.34 9.19
C THR A 202 -13.38 -6.44 8.47
N LYS A 203 -13.09 -6.55 7.18
CA LYS A 203 -13.26 -7.77 6.41
C LYS A 203 -11.90 -8.26 5.97
N PHE A 204 -11.77 -9.57 5.85
CA PHE A 204 -10.51 -10.26 5.63
C PHE A 204 -10.72 -11.32 4.56
N VAL A 205 -9.70 -11.56 3.74
CA VAL A 205 -9.65 -12.65 2.79
C VAL A 205 -8.30 -13.35 2.86
N SER A 206 -8.30 -14.63 2.54
CA SER A 206 -7.19 -15.56 2.74
C SER A 206 -6.92 -15.86 4.22
N ARG A 207 -5.77 -16.46 4.49
CA ARG A 207 -5.27 -16.97 5.76
C ARG A 207 -3.75 -16.75 5.81
N ARG A 208 -3.16 -17.01 6.97
CA ARG A 208 -1.71 -16.99 7.17
C ARG A 208 -1.15 -18.41 7.25
N CYS A 209 0.04 -18.64 6.66
CA CYS A 209 0.81 -19.86 6.94
C CYS A 209 1.81 -19.60 8.08
N ASN A 210 1.58 -20.21 9.25
CA ASN A 210 2.47 -20.08 10.42
C ASN A 210 3.70 -21.02 10.36
N LYS A 211 4.19 -21.40 9.18
CA LYS A 211 5.33 -22.32 8.98
C LYS A 211 6.37 -21.65 8.08
N ASP A 212 7.63 -21.60 8.52
CA ASP A 212 8.72 -20.94 7.78
C ASP A 212 9.00 -21.61 6.41
N GLU A 213 8.86 -22.95 6.33
CA GLU A 213 9.06 -23.74 5.10
C GLU A 213 8.01 -24.85 4.99
N PRO A 214 6.81 -24.57 4.46
CA PRO A 214 5.79 -25.59 4.31
C PRO A 214 6.21 -26.65 3.28
N VAL A 215 5.90 -27.92 3.57
CA VAL A 215 6.21 -29.05 2.67
C VAL A 215 5.47 -28.87 1.34
N THR A 216 6.20 -29.07 0.23
CA THR A 216 5.68 -29.00 -1.12
C THR A 216 5.70 -30.38 -1.81
N ASP A 217 4.84 -30.58 -2.80
CA ASP A 217 4.90 -31.74 -3.68
C ASP A 217 5.92 -31.56 -4.82
N GLY A 218 6.05 -32.58 -5.69
CA GLY A 218 7.01 -32.54 -6.82
C GLY A 218 6.79 -31.41 -7.82
N THR A 219 5.66 -30.70 -7.76
CA THR A 219 5.37 -29.52 -8.58
C THR A 219 5.72 -28.21 -7.88
N GLY A 220 6.10 -28.25 -6.59
CA GLY A 220 6.34 -27.08 -5.74
C GLY A 220 5.07 -26.56 -5.05
N ARG A 221 3.94 -27.28 -5.13
CA ARG A 221 2.68 -26.88 -4.49
C ARG A 221 2.69 -27.24 -3.01
N VAL A 222 2.28 -26.31 -2.14
CA VAL A 222 2.13 -26.56 -0.71
C VAL A 222 1.08 -27.65 -0.45
N THR A 223 1.49 -28.72 0.25
CA THR A 223 0.61 -29.87 0.50
C THR A 223 -0.40 -29.62 1.62
N ALA A 224 -0.01 -28.80 2.60
CA ALA A 224 -0.81 -28.45 3.76
C ALA A 224 -1.89 -27.42 3.39
N ALA A 225 -3.18 -27.78 3.51
CA ALA A 225 -4.29 -26.90 3.14
C ALA A 225 -4.33 -25.62 3.99
N GLU A 226 -3.89 -25.69 5.25
CA GLU A 226 -3.79 -24.53 6.15
C GLU A 226 -2.71 -23.52 5.73
N CYS A 227 -1.76 -23.94 4.89
CA CYS A 227 -0.70 -23.10 4.35
C CYS A 227 -0.87 -22.81 2.85
N ARG A 228 -2.06 -23.08 2.30
CA ARG A 228 -2.47 -22.50 1.02
C ARG A 228 -3.16 -21.19 1.31
N ASP A 229 -2.36 -20.13 1.33
CA ASP A 229 -2.77 -18.74 1.55
C ASP A 229 -3.46 -18.17 0.29
N MET A 230 -3.14 -16.94 -0.12
CA MET A 230 -3.87 -16.16 -1.11
C MET A 230 -3.93 -16.88 -2.45
N ASN A 231 -5.13 -17.32 -2.85
CA ASN A 231 -5.36 -17.82 -4.19
C ASN A 231 -5.24 -16.66 -5.21
N PRO A 232 -4.47 -16.80 -6.31
CA PRO A 232 -4.26 -15.70 -7.26
C PRO A 232 -5.51 -15.33 -8.06
N GLY A 233 -6.48 -16.25 -8.22
CA GLY A 233 -7.79 -15.92 -8.75
C GLY A 233 -8.53 -14.94 -7.82
N SER A 234 -8.46 -15.16 -6.51
CA SER A 234 -9.03 -14.27 -5.50
C SER A 234 -8.31 -12.92 -5.50
N TRP A 235 -6.98 -12.95 -5.49
CA TRP A 235 -6.13 -11.77 -5.59
C TRP A 235 -6.51 -10.89 -6.78
N HIS A 236 -6.64 -11.49 -7.96
CA HIS A 236 -6.98 -10.77 -9.18
C HIS A 236 -8.38 -10.16 -9.10
N VAL A 237 -9.39 -10.93 -8.68
CA VAL A 237 -10.76 -10.44 -8.53
C VAL A 237 -10.83 -9.27 -7.56
N ILE A 238 -10.23 -9.38 -6.38
CA ILE A 238 -10.26 -8.35 -5.34
C ILE A 238 -9.53 -7.09 -5.81
N THR A 239 -8.32 -7.25 -6.34
CA THR A 239 -7.49 -6.14 -6.81
C THR A 239 -8.16 -5.36 -7.94
N THR A 240 -8.64 -6.07 -8.96
CA THR A 240 -9.25 -5.42 -10.13
C THR A 240 -10.61 -4.78 -9.81
N ASN A 241 -11.42 -5.37 -8.92
CA ASN A 241 -12.67 -4.77 -8.50
C ASN A 241 -12.45 -3.54 -7.60
N LEU A 242 -11.63 -3.66 -6.56
CA LEU A 242 -11.42 -2.57 -5.61
C LEU A 242 -10.65 -1.42 -6.26
N MET A 243 -9.49 -1.68 -6.87
CA MET A 243 -8.65 -0.61 -7.42
C MET A 243 -9.03 -0.23 -8.85
N GLY A 244 -9.41 -1.18 -9.69
CA GLY A 244 -9.74 -0.93 -11.10
C GLY A 244 -11.13 -0.31 -11.27
N LEU A 245 -12.15 -0.94 -10.72
CA LEU A 245 -13.54 -0.51 -10.87
C LEU A 245 -13.96 0.54 -9.84
N ARG A 246 -13.55 0.39 -8.56
CA ARG A 246 -14.02 1.25 -7.46
C ARG A 246 -13.04 2.34 -7.05
N ARG A 247 -11.79 2.33 -7.54
CA ARG A 247 -10.73 3.28 -7.17
C ARG A 247 -10.50 3.33 -5.65
N GLN A 248 -10.47 2.15 -5.02
CA GLN A 248 -10.32 1.95 -3.59
C GLN A 248 -9.08 1.10 -3.29
N GLY A 249 -8.27 1.54 -2.33
CA GLY A 249 -7.15 0.76 -1.78
C GLY A 249 -7.59 -0.19 -0.66
N PHE A 250 -6.71 -1.11 -0.29
CA PHE A 250 -6.90 -2.07 0.79
C PHE A 250 -5.55 -2.36 1.46
N ILE A 251 -5.53 -3.14 2.55
CA ILE A 251 -4.33 -3.50 3.28
C ILE A 251 -3.92 -4.91 2.88
N ILE A 252 -2.61 -5.12 2.71
CA ILE A 252 -2.01 -6.43 2.45
C ILE A 252 -1.00 -6.77 3.53
N ASP A 253 -0.78 -8.06 3.74
CA ASP A 253 0.52 -8.51 4.22
C ASP A 253 1.51 -8.54 3.05
N ALA A 254 2.60 -7.78 3.15
CA ALA A 254 3.56 -7.65 2.07
C ALA A 254 4.70 -8.67 2.12
N THR A 255 4.76 -9.49 3.18
CA THR A 255 5.76 -10.54 3.39
C THR A 255 5.13 -11.93 3.29
N TYR A 256 5.94 -12.89 2.81
CA TYR A 256 5.64 -14.33 2.76
C TYR A 256 6.56 -15.01 3.78
N ASP A 257 6.44 -14.65 5.07
CA ASP A 257 7.26 -15.20 6.16
C ASP A 257 6.59 -15.07 7.54
N LEU A 258 7.32 -15.40 8.61
CA LEU A 258 6.85 -15.30 10.00
C LEU A 258 6.54 -13.85 10.43
N GLN A 259 7.03 -12.82 9.75
CA GLN A 259 6.73 -11.45 10.07
C GLN A 259 5.47 -11.03 9.33
N VAL A 260 4.61 -10.29 10.02
CA VAL A 260 3.42 -9.70 9.42
C VAL A 260 3.70 -8.23 9.18
N TRP A 261 3.67 -7.80 7.92
CA TRP A 261 3.90 -6.41 7.52
C TRP A 261 2.70 -5.87 6.78
N ASN A 262 1.82 -5.20 7.52
CA ASN A 262 0.60 -4.59 6.96
C ASN A 262 0.95 -3.31 6.20
N GLN A 263 0.67 -3.28 4.90
CA GLN A 263 0.97 -2.14 4.03
C GLN A 263 -0.30 -1.64 3.32
N PRO A 264 -0.51 -0.32 3.21
CA PRO A 264 -1.62 0.23 2.45
C PRO A 264 -1.32 0.16 0.95
N ALA A 265 -2.14 -0.60 0.23
CA ALA A 265 -1.99 -0.82 -1.18
C ALA A 265 -2.55 0.35 -2.01
N TYR A 266 -1.79 0.75 -3.03
CA TYR A 266 -2.11 1.91 -3.87
C TYR A 266 -2.71 1.51 -5.22
N GLY A 267 -2.05 0.64 -5.99
CA GLY A 267 -2.47 0.39 -7.38
C GLY A 267 -1.83 -0.83 -8.01
N TYR A 268 -2.32 -1.17 -9.20
CA TYR A 268 -1.78 -2.26 -10.01
C TYR A 268 -1.79 -1.92 -11.50
N LYS A 269 -0.97 -2.63 -12.26
CA LYS A 269 -0.97 -2.61 -13.72
C LYS A 269 -0.60 -3.99 -14.27
N ILE A 270 -1.41 -4.49 -15.19
CA ILE A 270 -1.09 -5.69 -15.98
C ILE A 270 -0.09 -5.30 -17.08
N THR A 271 1.06 -5.97 -17.12
CA THR A 271 2.19 -5.60 -17.97
C THR A 271 2.33 -6.42 -19.24
N ASN A 272 1.64 -7.57 -19.33
CA ASN A 272 1.66 -8.47 -20.47
C ASN A 272 0.34 -8.53 -21.30
N PRO A 273 -0.45 -7.45 -21.48
CA PRO A 273 -1.69 -7.55 -22.24
C PRO A 273 -1.42 -7.78 -23.73
N VAL A 274 -2.32 -8.52 -24.38
CA VAL A 274 -2.32 -8.75 -25.83
C VAL A 274 -3.59 -8.10 -26.39
N ASP A 275 -3.43 -7.17 -27.35
CA ASP A 275 -4.53 -6.41 -27.95
C ASP A 275 -5.47 -5.75 -26.92
N GLY A 276 -4.90 -5.25 -25.82
CA GLY A 276 -5.66 -4.58 -24.75
C GLY A 276 -6.50 -5.52 -23.90
N LYS A 277 -6.19 -6.82 -23.87
CA LYS A 277 -6.87 -7.85 -23.06
C LYS A 277 -5.84 -8.74 -22.35
N LEU A 278 -6.29 -9.51 -21.34
CA LEU A 278 -5.46 -10.55 -20.73
C LEU A 278 -5.04 -11.59 -21.79
N LYS A 279 -3.81 -12.07 -21.67
CA LYS A 279 -3.25 -13.10 -22.54
C LYS A 279 -3.85 -14.46 -22.20
N GLU A 280 -4.79 -14.93 -23.02
CA GLU A 280 -5.27 -16.31 -22.96
C GLU A 280 -4.16 -17.26 -23.43
N ILE A 281 -3.95 -18.36 -22.70
CA ILE A 281 -2.98 -19.41 -23.00
C ILE A 281 -3.69 -20.75 -23.11
N SER A 282 -3.08 -21.69 -23.84
CA SER A 282 -3.58 -23.05 -23.89
C SER A 282 -3.41 -23.77 -22.54
N LYS A 283 -4.20 -24.83 -22.34
CA LYS A 283 -4.06 -25.73 -21.19
C LYS A 283 -2.65 -26.30 -21.08
N ASP A 284 -2.04 -26.70 -22.20
CA ASP A 284 -0.69 -27.27 -22.21
C ASP A 284 0.37 -26.22 -21.81
N GLU A 285 0.22 -24.98 -22.24
CA GLU A 285 1.07 -23.86 -21.78
C GLU A 285 0.91 -23.62 -20.27
N ALA A 286 -0.33 -23.66 -19.74
CA ALA A 286 -0.58 -23.50 -18.31
C ALA A 286 0.10 -24.62 -17.49
N ILE A 287 -0.08 -25.87 -17.91
CA ILE A 287 0.57 -27.05 -17.31
C ILE A 287 2.10 -26.93 -17.35
N SER A 288 2.64 -26.49 -18.49
CA SER A 288 4.07 -26.25 -18.68
C SER A 288 4.61 -25.23 -17.68
N MET A 289 3.92 -24.09 -17.53
CA MET A 289 4.30 -23.03 -16.60
C MET A 289 4.19 -23.44 -15.13
N LEU A 290 3.27 -24.34 -14.79
CA LEU A 290 3.12 -24.88 -13.43
C LEU A 290 4.10 -26.00 -13.10
N GLY A 291 4.80 -26.48 -14.10
CA GLY A 291 5.71 -27.60 -13.96
C GLY A 291 5.03 -28.95 -13.72
N ALA A 292 3.72 -29.04 -13.92
CA ALA A 292 2.88 -30.19 -13.54
C ALA A 292 2.99 -31.38 -14.49
N ASN A 293 3.60 -31.19 -15.66
CA ASN A 293 3.89 -32.26 -16.61
C ASN A 293 5.38 -32.30 -16.98
N LEU A 294 6.27 -31.78 -16.12
CA LEU A 294 7.68 -31.75 -16.45
C LEU A 294 8.29 -33.15 -16.32
N THR A 295 8.91 -33.63 -17.40
CA THR A 295 9.91 -34.69 -17.26
C THR A 295 11.18 -34.04 -16.76
N LEU A 296 11.47 -34.20 -15.47
CA LEU A 296 12.71 -33.70 -14.89
C LEU A 296 13.86 -34.65 -15.28
N THR A 297 14.77 -34.16 -16.12
CA THR A 297 16.07 -34.81 -16.29
C THR A 297 16.97 -34.31 -15.17
N GLU A 298 17.22 -35.16 -14.17
CA GLU A 298 18.13 -34.85 -13.09
C GLU A 298 19.55 -34.57 -13.65
N ILE A 299 20.12 -33.43 -13.26
CA ILE A 299 21.50 -33.06 -13.57
C ILE A 299 22.42 -33.54 -12.44
N PHE A 300 22.03 -33.29 -11.18
CA PHE A 300 22.64 -33.91 -10.01
C PHE A 300 21.67 -33.96 -8.82
N PRO A 301 21.73 -35.01 -7.99
CA PRO A 301 20.94 -35.12 -6.76
C PRO A 301 21.71 -34.72 -5.50
N ASN A 302 21.03 -34.07 -4.56
CA ASN A 302 21.40 -33.92 -3.14
C ASN A 302 22.87 -33.53 -2.89
N VAL A 303 23.35 -32.50 -3.59
CA VAL A 303 24.70 -31.98 -3.43
C VAL A 303 24.71 -30.95 -2.31
N LEU A 304 25.58 -31.15 -1.32
CA LEU A 304 25.90 -30.15 -0.31
C LEU A 304 26.75 -29.04 -0.94
N ILE A 305 26.33 -27.79 -0.75
CA ILE A 305 27.05 -26.58 -1.16
C ILE A 305 27.14 -25.69 0.08
N LYS A 306 28.37 -25.39 0.51
CA LYS A 306 28.61 -24.50 1.64
C LYS A 306 28.64 -23.05 1.21
N LYS A 307 28.59 -22.15 2.18
CA LYS A 307 28.77 -20.71 1.95
C LYS A 307 30.00 -20.43 1.09
N ASP A 308 29.80 -19.61 0.07
CA ASP A 308 30.77 -19.20 -0.95
C ASP A 308 31.30 -20.32 -1.87
N GLU A 309 30.87 -21.57 -1.69
CA GLU A 309 31.15 -22.64 -2.65
C GLU A 309 30.26 -22.53 -3.88
N THR A 310 30.80 -22.92 -5.02
CA THR A 310 30.07 -22.94 -6.29
C THR A 310 30.10 -24.30 -6.95
N LYS A 311 28.96 -24.71 -7.51
CA LYS A 311 28.80 -25.89 -8.36
C LYS A 311 28.32 -25.46 -9.73
N ALA A 312 29.20 -25.56 -10.73
CA ALA A 312 28.88 -25.19 -12.10
C ALA A 312 28.89 -26.39 -13.05
N GLY A 313 28.25 -26.24 -14.20
CA GLY A 313 28.23 -27.23 -15.27
C GLY A 313 27.42 -26.79 -16.48
N GLU A 314 27.13 -27.73 -17.35
CA GLU A 314 26.33 -27.51 -18.57
C GLU A 314 25.31 -28.63 -18.76
N TYR A 315 24.19 -28.28 -19.38
CA TYR A 315 23.17 -29.21 -19.88
C TYR A 315 22.97 -28.98 -21.37
N THR A 316 22.89 -30.05 -22.14
CA THR A 316 22.63 -30.00 -23.60
C THR A 316 21.20 -30.43 -23.87
N ALA A 317 20.43 -29.55 -24.49
CA ALA A 317 19.04 -29.83 -24.84
C ALA A 317 18.94 -30.98 -25.84
N THR A 318 18.14 -32.00 -25.51
CA THR A 318 17.91 -33.17 -26.37
C THR A 318 16.89 -32.90 -27.48
N ALA A 319 16.05 -31.87 -27.33
CA ALA A 319 15.07 -31.43 -28.32
C ALA A 319 14.93 -29.90 -28.27
N ALA A 320 14.31 -29.32 -29.29
CA ALA A 320 13.92 -27.92 -29.22
C ALA A 320 12.67 -27.77 -28.33
N GLY A 321 12.66 -26.81 -27.42
CA GLY A 321 11.55 -26.61 -26.51
C GLY A 321 11.78 -25.53 -25.47
N ASP A 322 10.76 -25.33 -24.65
CA ASP A 322 10.86 -24.52 -23.44
C ASP A 322 11.32 -25.43 -22.30
N TYR A 323 12.50 -25.16 -21.76
CA TYR A 323 13.09 -25.87 -20.63
C TYR A 323 12.93 -25.01 -19.37
N THR A 324 12.89 -25.65 -18.20
CA THR A 324 13.08 -24.98 -16.92
C THR A 324 14.24 -25.64 -16.20
N ILE A 325 15.31 -24.89 -15.95
CA ILE A 325 16.38 -25.35 -15.06
C ILE A 325 15.89 -25.13 -13.64
N LYS A 326 15.65 -26.22 -12.90
CA LYS A 326 15.00 -26.21 -11.61
C LYS A 326 15.94 -26.75 -10.54
N MET A 327 16.10 -25.97 -9.47
CA MET A 327 16.78 -26.34 -8.25
C MET A 327 15.76 -26.54 -7.14
N SER A 328 15.95 -27.57 -6.33
CA SER A 328 15.17 -27.80 -5.11
C SER A 328 16.09 -28.25 -4.00
N GLY A 329 15.81 -27.86 -2.75
CA GLY A 329 16.66 -28.21 -1.63
C GLY A 329 16.33 -27.45 -0.36
N ASN A 330 17.23 -27.56 0.61
CA ASN A 330 17.19 -26.80 1.86
C ASN A 330 18.36 -25.81 1.93
N GLY A 331 18.27 -24.85 2.86
CA GLY A 331 19.26 -23.79 3.00
C GLY A 331 19.12 -22.72 1.91
N ASP A 332 20.12 -21.87 1.81
CA ASP A 332 20.15 -20.70 0.93
C ASP A 332 21.27 -20.87 -0.11
N ALA A 333 20.89 -21.30 -1.31
CA ALA A 333 21.77 -21.40 -2.46
C ALA A 333 21.07 -20.78 -3.68
N ASP A 334 21.84 -20.02 -4.45
CA ASP A 334 21.37 -19.28 -5.62
C ASP A 334 21.74 -20.00 -6.92
N LEU A 335 20.82 -20.05 -7.86
CA LEU A 335 20.93 -20.57 -9.21
C LEU A 335 21.16 -19.43 -10.21
N TYR A 336 22.20 -19.58 -11.02
CA TYR A 336 22.53 -18.71 -12.15
C TYR A 336 22.53 -19.55 -13.42
N VAL A 337 21.84 -19.07 -14.46
CA VAL A 337 21.69 -19.78 -15.73
C VAL A 337 22.00 -18.86 -16.90
N LYS A 338 22.74 -19.36 -17.90
CA LYS A 338 23.08 -18.60 -19.12
C LYS A 338 23.20 -19.52 -20.34
N LYS A 339 22.74 -19.05 -21.51
CA LYS A 339 22.87 -19.76 -22.79
C LYS A 339 24.25 -19.56 -23.39
N GLY A 340 24.80 -20.64 -23.96
CA GLY A 340 26.00 -20.58 -24.79
C GLY A 340 27.33 -20.31 -24.06
N SER A 341 27.33 -19.80 -22.82
CA SER A 341 28.52 -19.64 -22.00
C SER A 341 28.22 -19.78 -20.50
N ALA A 342 29.26 -20.05 -19.69
CA ALA A 342 29.13 -20.11 -18.25
C ALA A 342 28.64 -18.78 -17.65
N PRO A 343 27.66 -18.79 -16.72
CA PRO A 343 27.24 -17.59 -16.00
C PRO A 343 28.30 -17.12 -14.99
N THR A 344 28.23 -15.84 -14.62
CA THR A 344 28.95 -15.26 -13.48
C THR A 344 27.95 -14.56 -12.55
N GLU A 345 28.39 -14.12 -11.37
CA GLU A 345 27.54 -13.36 -10.43
C GLU A 345 27.03 -12.02 -11.00
N SER A 346 27.63 -11.52 -12.09
CA SER A 346 27.27 -10.25 -12.73
C SER A 346 26.83 -10.41 -14.19
N ASP A 347 26.86 -11.62 -14.74
CA ASP A 347 26.51 -11.92 -16.13
C ASP A 347 25.79 -13.27 -16.22
N TYR A 348 24.46 -13.21 -16.31
CA TYR A 348 23.55 -14.35 -16.36
C TYR A 348 22.33 -13.98 -17.21
N ASP A 349 21.65 -14.99 -17.76
CA ASP A 349 20.36 -14.78 -18.46
C ASP A 349 19.19 -14.94 -17.50
N CYS A 350 19.36 -15.75 -16.46
CA CYS A 350 18.39 -15.95 -15.40
C CYS A 350 19.09 -16.19 -14.06
N ARG A 351 18.63 -15.48 -13.03
CA ARG A 351 18.98 -15.66 -11.63
C ARG A 351 17.73 -15.34 -10.81
N PRO A 352 17.09 -16.32 -10.16
CA PRO A 352 15.96 -16.03 -9.29
C PRO A 352 16.40 -15.23 -8.05
N TYR A 353 15.51 -14.45 -7.46
CA TYR A 353 15.77 -13.64 -6.26
C TYR A 353 15.12 -14.27 -5.02
N GLY A 354 15.31 -15.57 -4.82
CA GLY A 354 14.85 -16.30 -3.64
C GLY A 354 15.80 -16.15 -2.47
N GLY A 355 15.30 -16.24 -1.23
CA GLY A 355 16.13 -16.43 -0.04
C GLY A 355 16.27 -17.89 0.37
N ASN A 356 16.03 -18.82 -0.56
CA ASN A 356 16.01 -20.25 -0.33
C ASN A 356 16.48 -21.01 -1.59
N SER A 357 16.78 -22.30 -1.44
CA SER A 357 17.33 -23.13 -2.51
C SER A 357 16.33 -23.67 -3.54
N ASN A 358 15.07 -23.23 -3.52
CA ASN A 358 14.04 -23.67 -4.46
C ASN A 358 13.85 -22.63 -5.57
N GLU A 359 14.63 -22.78 -6.64
CA GLU A 359 14.77 -21.77 -7.69
C GLU A 359 14.51 -22.33 -9.08
N GLU A 360 13.90 -21.53 -9.97
CA GLU A 360 13.51 -21.95 -11.32
C GLU A 360 13.92 -20.93 -12.37
N CYS A 361 14.59 -21.40 -13.43
CA CYS A 361 15.01 -20.59 -14.57
C CYS A 361 14.40 -21.09 -15.89
N PRO A 362 13.30 -20.48 -16.37
CA PRO A 362 12.72 -20.82 -17.66
C PRO A 362 13.61 -20.35 -18.80
N ILE A 363 13.85 -21.23 -19.77
CA ILE A 363 14.78 -21.02 -20.86
C ILE A 363 14.38 -21.77 -22.13
N LYS A 364 14.23 -21.03 -23.24
CA LYS A 364 14.00 -21.65 -24.55
C LYS A 364 15.30 -22.14 -25.16
N LEU A 365 15.36 -23.40 -25.59
CA LEU A 365 16.55 -24.03 -26.19
C LEU A 365 16.21 -24.70 -27.53
N ALA A 366 17.12 -24.64 -28.49
CA ALA A 366 17.10 -25.47 -29.68
C ALA A 366 17.71 -26.85 -29.40
N ALA A 367 17.42 -27.85 -30.24
CA ALA A 367 18.02 -29.17 -30.12
C ALA A 367 19.56 -29.08 -30.25
N GLY A 368 20.28 -29.65 -29.28
CA GLY A 368 21.74 -29.59 -29.20
C GLY A 368 22.30 -28.29 -28.63
N GLU A 369 21.46 -27.32 -28.27
CA GLU A 369 21.90 -26.08 -27.64
C GLU A 369 22.30 -26.33 -26.18
N LYS A 370 23.36 -25.63 -25.74
CA LYS A 370 23.86 -25.73 -24.37
C LYS A 370 23.35 -24.59 -23.50
N VAL A 371 22.91 -24.96 -22.31
CA VAL A 371 22.68 -24.05 -21.20
C VAL A 371 23.68 -24.35 -20.10
N PHE A 372 24.28 -23.30 -19.55
CA PHE A 372 25.23 -23.39 -18.45
C PHE A 372 24.57 -22.96 -17.16
N TYR A 373 24.95 -23.60 -16.06
CA TYR A 373 24.47 -23.28 -14.73
C TYR A 373 25.64 -23.05 -13.77
N MET A 374 25.40 -22.22 -12.75
CA MET A 374 26.23 -22.08 -11.56
C MET A 374 25.29 -22.02 -10.36
N VAL A 375 25.50 -22.87 -9.37
CA VAL A 375 24.84 -22.81 -8.07
C VAL A 375 25.83 -22.30 -7.05
N LYS A 376 25.48 -21.29 -6.26
CA LYS A 376 26.34 -20.68 -5.23
C LYS A 376 25.68 -20.76 -3.86
N GLY A 377 26.39 -21.26 -2.85
CA GLY A 377 25.88 -21.31 -1.48
C GLY A 377 26.03 -19.96 -0.77
N TYR A 378 24.96 -19.48 -0.14
CA TYR A 378 24.93 -18.29 0.72
C TYR A 378 24.69 -18.63 2.19
N GLY A 379 23.87 -19.65 2.44
CA GLY A 379 23.71 -20.29 3.75
C GLY A 379 24.95 -21.11 4.14
N ASP A 380 25.11 -21.36 5.44
CA ASP A 380 26.26 -22.10 5.98
C ASP A 380 26.39 -23.49 5.34
N GLU A 381 25.27 -24.20 5.18
CA GLU A 381 25.15 -25.49 4.49
C GLU A 381 23.80 -25.58 3.76
N SER A 382 23.84 -25.82 2.45
CA SER A 382 22.63 -26.00 1.62
C SER A 382 22.73 -27.33 0.86
N THR A 383 21.70 -28.16 0.88
CA THR A 383 21.67 -29.44 0.14
C THR A 383 20.66 -29.35 -0.99
N VAL A 384 21.14 -29.44 -2.23
CA VAL A 384 20.33 -29.12 -3.41
C VAL A 384 20.38 -30.19 -4.50
N THR A 385 19.27 -30.35 -5.19
CA THR A 385 19.08 -31.18 -6.38
C THR A 385 18.79 -30.26 -7.55
N LEU A 386 19.45 -30.46 -8.69
CA LEU A 386 19.25 -29.68 -9.91
C LEU A 386 18.78 -30.58 -11.05
N GLY A 387 17.81 -30.12 -11.83
CA GLY A 387 17.36 -30.81 -13.03
C GLY A 387 16.98 -29.86 -14.16
N ALA A 388 17.00 -30.38 -15.39
CA ALA A 388 16.46 -29.73 -16.57
C ALA A 388 15.09 -30.34 -16.86
N ALA A 389 14.06 -29.52 -16.72
CA ALA A 389 12.68 -29.93 -16.80
C ALA A 389 12.11 -29.54 -18.17
N VAL A 390 11.46 -30.49 -18.86
CA VAL A 390 10.78 -30.24 -20.14
C VAL A 390 9.30 -30.57 -20.04
N PRO A 391 8.40 -29.74 -20.61
CA PRO A 391 6.98 -30.03 -20.66
C PRO A 391 6.73 -31.34 -21.41
N GLY A 392 6.15 -32.32 -20.72
CA GLY A 392 5.64 -33.54 -21.32
C GLY A 392 4.43 -33.24 -22.21
N SER A 393 4.12 -34.17 -23.10
CA SER A 393 2.86 -34.15 -23.86
C SER A 393 1.81 -34.99 -23.12
N GLY A 394 0.63 -34.41 -22.83
CA GLY A 394 -0.53 -35.17 -22.35
C GLY A 394 -0.80 -35.22 -20.84
N GLY A 395 -0.31 -34.26 -20.05
CA GLY A 395 -0.63 -34.13 -18.63
C GLY A 395 -2.08 -33.65 -18.41
N GLY A 396 -2.76 -34.19 -17.40
CA GLY A 396 -4.02 -33.61 -16.93
C GLY A 396 -3.74 -32.32 -16.15
N TYR A 397 -4.59 -31.29 -16.32
CA TYR A 397 -4.60 -30.15 -15.41
C TYR A 397 -5.35 -30.57 -14.15
N THR A 398 -4.62 -30.79 -13.06
CA THR A 398 -5.16 -31.39 -11.83
C THR A 398 -5.49 -30.37 -10.73
N TYR A 399 -5.17 -29.09 -10.94
CA TYR A 399 -5.36 -28.04 -9.93
C TYR A 399 -6.84 -27.65 -9.79
N ASN A 400 -7.53 -27.54 -10.93
CA ASN A 400 -8.96 -27.25 -11.01
C ASN A 400 -9.57 -27.91 -12.25
N THR A 401 -10.35 -28.97 -12.06
CA THR A 401 -10.93 -29.76 -13.17
C THR A 401 -12.09 -29.03 -13.88
N LEU A 402 -12.65 -27.99 -13.25
CA LEU A 402 -13.67 -27.13 -13.84
C LEU A 402 -13.08 -26.05 -14.75
N ALA A 403 -11.78 -25.77 -14.64
CA ALA A 403 -11.09 -24.80 -15.50
C ALA A 403 -11.11 -25.25 -16.97
N LYS A 404 -11.60 -24.36 -17.83
CA LYS A 404 -11.68 -24.58 -19.29
C LYS A 404 -10.83 -23.59 -20.07
N ARG A 405 -10.59 -22.42 -19.50
CA ARG A 405 -9.82 -21.33 -20.09
C ARG A 405 -8.76 -20.85 -19.10
N PHE A 406 -7.59 -20.49 -19.62
CA PHE A 406 -6.42 -20.12 -18.82
C PHE A 406 -5.86 -18.79 -19.28
N PHE A 407 -5.52 -17.89 -18.36
CA PHE A 407 -4.94 -16.59 -18.69
C PHE A 407 -3.64 -16.39 -17.94
N TYR A 408 -2.55 -16.09 -18.64
CA TYR A 408 -1.28 -15.77 -18.00
C TYR A 408 -1.20 -14.28 -17.70
N VAL A 409 -0.93 -13.95 -16.43
CA VAL A 409 -0.94 -12.58 -15.93
C VAL A 409 0.42 -12.23 -15.34
N GLU A 410 0.98 -11.12 -15.80
CA GLU A 410 2.07 -10.41 -15.14
C GLU A 410 1.53 -9.08 -14.62
N MET A 411 1.63 -8.86 -13.31
CA MET A 411 1.06 -7.72 -12.62
C MET A 411 2.14 -6.98 -11.83
N ASP A 412 2.29 -5.69 -12.12
CA ASP A 412 2.97 -4.76 -11.24
C ASP A 412 1.96 -4.33 -10.17
N PHE A 413 2.29 -4.51 -8.89
CA PHE A 413 1.46 -4.11 -7.76
C PHE A 413 2.22 -3.16 -6.84
N THR A 414 1.65 -1.99 -6.59
CA THR A 414 2.28 -0.89 -5.86
C THR A 414 1.60 -0.65 -4.53
N TYR A 415 2.39 -0.59 -3.45
CA TYR A 415 1.95 -0.20 -2.10
C TYR A 415 2.93 0.80 -1.48
N ILE A 416 2.51 1.46 -0.40
CA ILE A 416 3.35 2.42 0.33
C ILE A 416 4.04 1.72 1.49
N VAL A 417 5.34 2.01 1.69
CA VAL A 417 6.15 1.52 2.82
C VAL A 417 6.30 2.57 3.91
N GLU A 418 6.90 2.17 5.03
CA GLU A 418 7.08 3.02 6.20
C GLU A 418 7.90 4.27 5.89
N SER A 419 7.56 5.35 6.60
CA SER A 419 8.28 6.62 6.62
C SER A 419 8.53 7.03 8.06
N LYS A 420 9.66 7.70 8.32
CA LYS A 420 9.92 8.25 9.67
C LYS A 420 8.97 9.42 9.94
N PRO A 421 8.45 9.56 11.17
CA PRO A 421 7.61 10.71 11.53
C PRO A 421 8.40 12.01 11.33
N ALA A 422 7.72 13.06 10.89
CA ALA A 422 8.34 14.31 10.51
C ALA A 422 7.46 15.54 10.83
N LYS A 423 8.11 16.72 10.88
CA LYS A 423 7.43 18.01 11.06
C LYS A 423 6.59 18.43 9.85
N GLN A 424 6.91 17.88 8.68
CA GLN A 424 6.18 18.09 7.44
C GLN A 424 5.59 16.75 7.01
N SER A 425 4.43 16.79 6.39
CA SER A 425 3.78 15.59 5.86
C SER A 425 4.54 15.04 4.66
N HIS A 426 4.57 13.72 4.54
CA HIS A 426 5.19 13.00 3.42
C HIS A 426 4.21 12.72 2.26
N VAL A 427 2.95 13.15 2.37
CA VAL A 427 1.89 12.79 1.41
C VAL A 427 2.22 13.18 -0.04
N ASP A 428 2.88 14.33 -0.25
CA ASP A 428 3.30 14.79 -1.59
C ASP A 428 4.43 13.94 -2.20
N GLN A 429 5.17 13.21 -1.34
CA GLN A 429 6.30 12.36 -1.72
C GLN A 429 5.94 10.87 -1.71
N ALA A 430 4.69 10.52 -1.36
CA ALA A 430 4.25 9.14 -1.16
C ALA A 430 4.63 8.23 -2.33
N LEU A 431 4.29 8.64 -3.57
CA LEU A 431 4.57 7.83 -4.76
C LEU A 431 6.03 7.91 -5.24
N SER A 432 6.75 8.98 -4.95
CA SER A 432 8.13 9.16 -5.44
C SER A 432 9.18 8.55 -4.53
N SER A 433 8.90 8.49 -3.22
CA SER A 433 9.90 8.19 -2.19
C SER A 433 9.50 7.00 -1.32
N TYR A 434 8.21 6.67 -1.25
CA TYR A 434 7.69 5.65 -0.33
C TYR A 434 6.85 4.58 -1.03
N ALA A 435 6.71 4.61 -2.35
CA ALA A 435 6.06 3.54 -3.09
C ALA A 435 7.07 2.44 -3.43
N THR A 436 6.66 1.20 -3.24
CA THR A 436 7.37 0.02 -3.73
C THR A 436 6.47 -0.77 -4.66
N THR A 437 7.06 -1.43 -5.65
CA THR A 437 6.31 -2.24 -6.63
C THR A 437 6.83 -3.67 -6.60
N LYS A 438 5.90 -4.63 -6.47
CA LYS A 438 6.14 -6.06 -6.60
C LYS A 438 5.63 -6.55 -7.95
N HIS A 439 6.29 -7.57 -8.48
CA HIS A 439 5.93 -8.19 -9.75
C HIS A 439 5.35 -9.58 -9.48
N TYR A 440 4.07 -9.75 -9.77
CA TYR A 440 3.35 -11.00 -9.54
C TYR A 440 3.05 -11.71 -10.86
N LYS A 441 3.29 -13.02 -10.87
CA LYS A 441 3.04 -13.89 -12.02
C LYS A 441 2.12 -15.03 -11.63
N TYR A 442 1.02 -15.19 -12.36
CA TYR A 442 0.05 -16.23 -12.08
C TYR A 442 -0.76 -16.60 -13.31
N ILE A 443 -1.41 -17.75 -13.23
CA ILE A 443 -2.40 -18.24 -14.18
C ILE A 443 -3.77 -18.05 -13.56
N LEU A 444 -4.70 -17.44 -14.27
CA LEU A 444 -6.11 -17.43 -13.92
C LEU A 444 -6.80 -18.63 -14.55
N GLU A 445 -7.65 -19.27 -13.76
CA GLU A 445 -8.53 -20.34 -14.20
C GLU A 445 -9.93 -19.79 -14.39
N ALA A 446 -10.52 -20.04 -15.56
CA ALA A 446 -11.88 -19.62 -15.86
C ALA A 446 -12.71 -20.75 -16.47
N ASP A 447 -14.03 -20.65 -16.30
CA ASP A 447 -14.99 -21.51 -16.98
C ASP A 447 -15.11 -21.18 -18.48
N ASP A 448 -15.96 -21.91 -19.22
CA ASP A 448 -16.20 -21.67 -20.64
C ASP A 448 -16.71 -20.24 -20.94
N GLY A 449 -17.43 -19.63 -20.00
CA GLY A 449 -17.94 -18.27 -20.08
C GLY A 449 -16.90 -17.18 -19.77
N GLY A 450 -15.72 -17.57 -19.28
CA GLY A 450 -14.68 -16.65 -18.83
C GLY A 450 -14.94 -16.06 -17.44
N LYS A 451 -15.80 -16.69 -16.61
CA LYS A 451 -15.89 -16.41 -15.16
C LYS A 451 -14.66 -17.01 -14.49
N ILE A 452 -13.90 -16.19 -13.77
CA ILE A 452 -12.75 -16.63 -12.97
C ILE A 452 -13.29 -17.50 -11.84
N ILE A 453 -12.66 -18.67 -11.67
CA ILE A 453 -13.02 -19.69 -10.66
C ILE A 453 -11.81 -20.16 -9.84
N GLY A 454 -10.64 -19.55 -10.04
CA GLY A 454 -9.41 -19.90 -9.36
C GLY A 454 -8.17 -19.37 -10.06
N GLY A 455 -7.03 -19.90 -9.68
CA GLY A 455 -5.74 -19.57 -10.29
C GLY A 455 -4.58 -20.23 -9.56
N GLU A 456 -3.41 -20.18 -10.18
CA GLU A 456 -2.17 -20.76 -9.66
C GLU A 456 -0.99 -19.80 -9.81
N TRP A 457 -0.19 -19.69 -8.75
CA TRP A 457 1.03 -18.87 -8.76
C TRP A 457 2.12 -19.56 -9.59
N VAL A 458 2.93 -18.77 -10.31
CA VAL A 458 4.02 -19.28 -11.15
C VAL A 458 5.35 -18.58 -10.88
N GLY A 459 6.45 -19.31 -11.07
CA GLY A 459 7.81 -18.82 -10.81
C GLY A 459 7.99 -18.36 -9.36
N GLU A 460 8.70 -17.25 -9.17
CA GLU A 460 9.00 -16.68 -7.85
C GLU A 460 7.73 -16.29 -7.06
N SER A 461 6.63 -15.97 -7.76
CA SER A 461 5.37 -15.63 -7.11
C SER A 461 4.68 -16.80 -6.43
N ARG A 462 5.30 -17.99 -6.37
CA ARG A 462 4.86 -19.13 -5.54
C ARG A 462 5.28 -19.02 -4.07
N THR A 463 6.27 -18.17 -3.79
CA THR A 463 6.80 -17.92 -2.45
C THR A 463 7.04 -16.42 -2.22
N ASN A 464 6.51 -15.58 -3.09
CA ASN A 464 6.65 -14.13 -3.06
C ASN A 464 5.35 -13.51 -3.58
N HIS A 465 4.29 -13.72 -2.82
CA HIS A 465 2.96 -13.18 -3.00
C HIS A 465 2.42 -12.75 -1.63
N PRO A 466 1.38 -11.90 -1.58
CA PRO A 466 0.75 -11.53 -0.32
C PRO A 466 0.11 -12.76 0.35
N ASP A 467 0.27 -12.91 1.66
CA ASP A 467 -0.44 -13.96 2.42
C ASP A 467 -1.94 -13.67 2.49
N PHE A 468 -2.30 -12.43 2.81
CA PHE A 468 -3.68 -12.02 3.00
C PHE A 468 -3.94 -10.57 2.63
N ALA A 469 -5.22 -10.23 2.49
CA ALA A 469 -5.69 -8.88 2.27
C ALA A 469 -6.91 -8.57 3.15
N TRP A 470 -7.03 -7.32 3.58
CA TRP A 470 -8.12 -6.87 4.44
C TRP A 470 -8.37 -5.37 4.30
N TRP A 471 -9.53 -4.90 4.76
CA TRP A 471 -9.85 -3.47 4.76
C TRP A 471 -10.79 -3.12 5.89
N PRO A 472 -10.70 -1.89 6.42
CA PRO A 472 -11.61 -1.41 7.44
C PRO A 472 -13.02 -1.21 6.85
N THR A 473 -14.04 -1.63 7.60
CA THR A 473 -15.46 -1.43 7.24
C THR A 473 -16.14 -0.35 8.06
N GLY A 474 -15.38 0.38 8.89
CA GLY A 474 -15.92 1.39 9.79
C GLY A 474 -14.83 2.20 10.46
N LYS A 475 -15.24 3.01 11.44
CA LYS A 475 -14.35 3.81 12.27
C LYS A 475 -13.78 2.98 13.42
N PRO A 476 -12.70 3.43 14.08
CA PRO A 476 -12.22 2.84 15.31
C PRO A 476 -13.32 2.65 16.36
N LEU A 477 -13.34 1.50 17.03
CA LEU A 477 -14.42 1.12 17.96
C LEU A 477 -14.07 1.40 19.43
N SER A 478 -12.79 1.37 19.77
CA SER A 478 -12.32 1.52 21.15
C SER A 478 -11.54 2.80 21.38
N LYS A 479 -11.45 3.13 22.67
CA LYS A 479 -10.57 4.17 23.19
C LYS A 479 -9.24 3.53 23.56
N GLN A 480 -8.14 4.14 23.16
CA GLN A 480 -6.80 3.60 23.37
C GLN A 480 -6.18 4.09 24.69
N ALA A 481 -5.05 3.48 25.07
CA ALA A 481 -4.33 3.82 26.29
C ALA A 481 -5.22 3.81 27.56
N GLY A 482 -5.96 2.71 27.77
CA GLY A 482 -6.87 2.56 28.92
C GLY A 482 -8.07 3.51 28.91
N GLY A 483 -8.53 3.91 27.72
CA GLY A 483 -9.68 4.79 27.57
C GLY A 483 -9.37 6.29 27.51
N LEU A 484 -8.08 6.67 27.55
CA LEU A 484 -7.66 8.06 27.68
C LEU A 484 -7.51 8.77 26.33
N ILE A 485 -7.07 8.07 25.29
CA ILE A 485 -6.97 8.60 23.93
C ILE A 485 -8.27 8.24 23.19
N THR A 486 -8.94 9.24 22.62
CA THR A 486 -10.24 9.05 21.96
C THR A 486 -10.18 9.46 20.49
N TYR A 487 -10.96 8.77 19.66
CA TYR A 487 -11.01 9.05 18.23
C TYR A 487 -11.47 10.48 17.97
N GLU A 488 -12.48 10.98 18.69
CA GLU A 488 -13.02 12.32 18.47
C GLU A 488 -11.99 13.44 18.75
N GLU A 489 -11.20 13.30 19.82
CA GLU A 489 -10.19 14.30 20.18
C GLU A 489 -9.03 14.34 19.18
N VAL A 490 -8.52 13.18 18.75
CA VAL A 490 -7.42 13.12 17.77
C VAL A 490 -7.92 13.49 16.39
N LYS A 491 -9.10 13.01 15.97
CA LYS A 491 -9.71 13.34 14.68
C LYS A 491 -9.91 14.84 14.52
N ALA A 492 -10.35 15.54 15.56
CA ALA A 492 -10.50 16.99 15.52
C ALA A 492 -9.15 17.71 15.27
N LEU A 493 -8.07 17.25 15.90
CA LEU A 493 -6.73 17.79 15.65
C LEU A 493 -6.23 17.45 14.23
N ASN A 494 -6.47 16.21 13.77
CA ASN A 494 -6.09 15.78 12.43
C ASN A 494 -6.84 16.58 11.35
N ASP A 495 -8.13 16.84 11.55
CA ASP A 495 -8.94 17.63 10.60
C ASP A 495 -8.52 19.09 10.56
N GLU A 496 -8.16 19.68 11.71
CA GLU A 496 -7.57 21.01 11.77
C GLU A 496 -6.21 21.06 11.05
N ALA A 497 -5.40 20.01 11.19
CA ALA A 497 -4.09 19.90 10.55
C ALA A 497 -4.16 19.58 9.05
N ALA A 498 -5.19 18.85 8.64
CA ALA A 498 -5.48 18.49 7.26
C ALA A 498 -6.16 19.63 6.49
N ALA A 499 -6.79 20.57 7.19
CA ALA A 499 -7.34 21.77 6.58
C ALA A 499 -6.23 22.49 5.79
N ALA A 500 -6.53 22.80 4.53
CA ALA A 500 -5.58 23.49 3.65
C ALA A 500 -5.04 24.73 4.38
N PRO A 501 -3.72 24.92 4.48
CA PRO A 501 -3.20 26.18 4.96
C PRO A 501 -3.63 27.23 3.95
N VAL A 502 -4.42 28.22 4.39
CA VAL A 502 -4.70 29.37 3.53
C VAL A 502 -3.38 30.11 3.35
N VAL A 503 -2.64 29.82 2.28
CA VAL A 503 -1.53 30.67 1.87
C VAL A 503 -2.15 31.90 1.26
N GLU A 504 -2.25 32.95 2.07
CA GLU A 504 -2.82 34.25 1.71
C GLU A 504 -1.72 35.13 1.11
N ASP A 505 -1.72 35.29 -0.21
CA ASP A 505 -0.93 36.34 -0.86
C ASP A 505 -1.85 37.51 -1.24
N THR A 506 -1.57 38.69 -0.69
CA THR A 506 -2.44 39.87 -0.80
C THR A 506 -1.80 40.92 -1.69
N VAL A 507 -2.51 41.31 -2.75
CA VAL A 507 -2.06 42.29 -3.73
C VAL A 507 -3.01 43.47 -3.78
N THR A 508 -2.49 44.69 -3.61
CA THR A 508 -3.24 45.91 -3.86
C THR A 508 -3.39 46.11 -5.37
N VAL A 509 -4.63 46.09 -5.87
CA VAL A 509 -4.97 46.22 -7.29
C VAL A 509 -5.32 47.66 -7.66
N LEU A 510 -6.00 48.37 -6.77
CA LEU A 510 -6.27 49.81 -6.87
C LEU A 510 -6.09 50.44 -5.50
N ASP A 511 -5.49 51.63 -5.43
CA ASP A 511 -5.25 52.32 -4.17
C ASP A 511 -5.81 53.75 -4.21
N GLY A 512 -6.88 54.00 -3.45
CA GLY A 512 -7.47 55.32 -3.27
C GLY A 512 -7.91 56.01 -4.57
N VAL A 513 -8.27 55.25 -5.61
CA VAL A 513 -8.53 55.80 -6.94
C VAL A 513 -9.91 56.45 -7.02
N VAL A 514 -9.95 57.66 -7.55
CA VAL A 514 -11.22 58.34 -7.88
C VAL A 514 -11.82 57.68 -9.12
N VAL A 515 -12.92 56.95 -8.92
CA VAL A 515 -13.67 56.32 -10.03
C VAL A 515 -14.50 57.36 -10.77
N LYS A 516 -15.08 58.30 -10.03
CA LYS A 516 -15.98 59.32 -10.57
C LYS A 516 -15.84 60.65 -9.83
N GLN A 517 -15.38 61.68 -10.52
CA GLN A 517 -15.19 63.01 -9.94
C GLN A 517 -16.48 63.85 -9.99
N THR A 518 -17.11 63.99 -11.17
CA THR A 518 -18.31 64.82 -11.39
C THR A 518 -19.27 64.21 -12.44
N GLY A 519 -20.55 64.61 -12.43
CA GLY A 519 -21.58 64.17 -13.38
C GLY A 519 -22.20 62.80 -13.09
N THR A 520 -23.29 62.44 -13.78
CA THR A 520 -24.12 61.24 -13.49
C THR A 520 -23.92 60.07 -14.46
N SER A 521 -23.03 60.21 -15.45
CA SER A 521 -22.66 59.13 -16.36
C SER A 521 -21.75 58.10 -15.69
N TRP A 522 -21.87 56.84 -16.08
CA TRP A 522 -21.01 55.77 -15.59
C TRP A 522 -19.54 55.99 -15.96
N ALA A 523 -18.64 55.82 -15.00
CA ALA A 523 -17.19 55.78 -15.19
C ALA A 523 -16.60 54.46 -14.66
N SER A 524 -15.38 54.11 -15.08
CA SER A 524 -14.73 52.88 -14.65
C SER A 524 -13.23 53.06 -14.44
N LYS A 525 -12.70 52.32 -13.48
CA LYS A 525 -11.26 52.12 -13.24
C LYS A 525 -10.95 50.64 -13.28
N TYR A 526 -9.78 50.30 -13.81
CA TYR A 526 -9.35 48.93 -14.03
C TYR A 526 -8.00 48.70 -13.35
N GLY A 527 -7.80 47.49 -12.86
CA GLY A 527 -6.52 46.99 -12.41
C GLY A 527 -6.40 45.50 -12.73
N SER A 528 -5.26 44.90 -12.41
CA SER A 528 -5.04 43.47 -12.67
C SER A 528 -4.13 42.84 -11.62
N VAL A 529 -4.28 41.53 -11.43
CA VAL A 529 -3.43 40.70 -10.59
C VAL A 529 -3.05 39.43 -11.34
N VAL A 530 -1.79 39.03 -11.25
CA VAL A 530 -1.33 37.72 -11.74
C VAL A 530 -1.52 36.70 -10.63
N VAL A 531 -2.11 35.55 -10.95
CA VAL A 531 -2.25 34.42 -10.03
C VAL A 531 -1.36 33.29 -10.52
N GLU A 532 -0.30 33.01 -9.77
CA GLU A 532 0.71 31.99 -10.07
C GLU A 532 0.11 30.57 -9.99
N PRO A 533 0.76 29.56 -10.58
CA PRO A 533 0.37 28.16 -10.40
C PRO A 533 0.27 27.75 -8.92
N GLY A 534 -0.75 26.97 -8.58
CA GLY A 534 -0.94 26.41 -7.23
C GLY A 534 -1.99 27.10 -6.37
N TYR A 535 -2.55 28.23 -6.82
CA TYR A 535 -3.70 28.87 -6.16
C TYR A 535 -5.04 28.34 -6.72
N LYS A 536 -6.04 28.16 -5.86
CA LYS A 536 -7.36 27.59 -6.23
C LYS A 536 -8.49 28.62 -6.23
N LYS A 537 -8.35 29.72 -5.48
CA LYS A 537 -9.35 30.80 -5.41
C LYS A 537 -8.70 32.18 -5.42
N LEU A 538 -9.44 33.16 -5.95
CA LEU A 538 -9.11 34.58 -5.89
C LEU A 538 -10.27 35.34 -5.24
N GLU A 539 -10.04 35.95 -4.09
CA GLU A 539 -11.01 36.82 -3.42
C GLU A 539 -10.64 38.28 -3.65
N VAL A 540 -11.56 39.08 -4.19
CA VAL A 540 -11.32 40.50 -4.49
C VAL A 540 -12.25 41.35 -3.64
N THR A 541 -11.67 42.20 -2.81
CA THR A 541 -12.38 43.09 -1.90
C THR A 541 -12.15 44.54 -2.30
N MET A 542 -13.24 45.26 -2.52
CA MET A 542 -13.27 46.70 -2.76
C MET A 542 -13.76 47.42 -1.51
N THR A 543 -13.09 48.51 -1.15
CA THR A 543 -13.50 49.42 -0.09
C THR A 543 -13.53 50.85 -0.60
N GLY A 544 -14.30 51.73 0.04
CA GLY A 544 -14.28 53.16 -0.30
C GLY A 544 -15.59 53.89 -0.02
N THR A 545 -15.75 55.03 -0.65
CA THR A 545 -16.92 55.91 -0.53
C THR A 545 -17.82 55.82 -1.76
N GLY A 546 -19.05 56.29 -1.66
CA GLY A 546 -20.02 56.27 -2.77
C GLY A 546 -20.57 54.86 -3.05
N ALA A 547 -21.01 54.65 -4.30
CA ALA A 547 -21.66 53.40 -4.74
C ALA A 547 -20.99 52.87 -6.00
N ALA A 548 -19.88 52.17 -5.85
CA ALA A 548 -19.20 51.46 -6.92
C ALA A 548 -19.65 49.99 -7.02
N GLU A 549 -19.56 49.43 -8.23
CA GLU A 549 -19.77 48.02 -8.54
C GLU A 549 -18.43 47.37 -8.91
N LEU A 550 -18.17 46.19 -8.34
CA LEU A 550 -16.98 45.39 -8.57
C LEU A 550 -17.26 44.26 -9.57
N TYR A 551 -16.38 44.09 -10.55
CA TYR A 551 -16.38 42.97 -11.50
C TYR A 551 -14.97 42.42 -11.68
N VAL A 552 -14.83 41.10 -11.79
CA VAL A 552 -13.54 40.41 -12.00
C VAL A 552 -13.66 39.42 -13.15
N ARG A 553 -12.62 39.31 -13.99
CA ARG A 553 -12.56 38.34 -15.09
C ARG A 553 -11.13 37.93 -15.44
N VAL A 554 -10.92 36.65 -15.73
CA VAL A 554 -9.65 36.08 -16.20
C VAL A 554 -9.36 36.44 -17.65
N GLY A 555 -8.11 36.81 -17.94
CA GLY A 555 -7.55 37.03 -19.28
C GLY A 555 -8.04 38.27 -20.03
N ARG A 556 -9.15 38.91 -19.62
CA ARG A 556 -9.72 40.10 -20.28
C ARG A 556 -10.43 41.03 -19.30
N ASN A 557 -10.51 42.31 -19.65
CA ASN A 557 -11.28 43.30 -18.89
C ASN A 557 -12.76 42.88 -18.72
N PRO A 558 -13.30 42.90 -17.49
CA PRO A 558 -14.70 42.53 -17.24
C PRO A 558 -15.69 43.60 -17.74
N THR A 559 -16.86 43.13 -18.16
CA THR A 559 -18.01 43.97 -18.51
C THR A 559 -19.19 43.65 -17.60
N VAL A 560 -20.25 44.45 -17.66
CA VAL A 560 -21.49 44.14 -16.91
C VAL A 560 -22.23 42.91 -17.43
N TYR A 561 -21.84 42.37 -18.57
CA TYR A 561 -22.41 41.18 -19.19
C TYR A 561 -21.47 39.97 -19.17
N ALA A 562 -20.18 40.17 -18.86
CA ALA A 562 -19.17 39.14 -18.91
C ALA A 562 -18.14 39.34 -17.79
N TYR A 563 -18.26 38.49 -16.77
CA TYR A 563 -17.48 38.49 -15.54
C TYR A 563 -17.43 37.07 -14.98
N ASP A 564 -16.39 36.76 -14.20
CA ASP A 564 -16.26 35.49 -13.48
C ASP A 564 -16.75 35.64 -12.03
N CYS A 565 -16.59 36.82 -11.43
CA CYS A 565 -17.32 37.22 -10.24
C CYS A 565 -17.70 38.70 -10.27
N LYS A 566 -18.79 39.06 -9.59
CA LYS A 566 -19.22 40.44 -9.35
C LYS A 566 -19.74 40.60 -7.92
N SER A 567 -19.80 41.84 -7.45
CA SER A 567 -20.42 42.13 -6.16
C SER A 567 -21.93 41.89 -6.16
N THR A 568 -22.47 41.53 -4.99
CA THR A 568 -23.89 41.21 -4.78
C THR A 568 -24.66 42.30 -4.02
N THR A 569 -23.96 43.24 -3.38
CA THR A 569 -24.57 44.26 -2.51
C THR A 569 -24.69 45.60 -3.22
N ALA A 570 -25.88 45.97 -3.67
CA ALA A 570 -26.11 47.26 -4.32
C ALA A 570 -25.95 48.46 -3.36
N GLY A 571 -25.49 49.61 -3.87
CA GLY A 571 -25.53 50.89 -3.15
C GLY A 571 -24.34 51.21 -2.24
N THR A 572 -23.31 50.38 -2.21
CA THR A 572 -22.09 50.60 -1.40
C THR A 572 -20.83 50.26 -2.20
N SER A 573 -19.72 50.93 -1.92
CA SER A 573 -18.40 50.56 -2.47
C SER A 573 -17.68 49.47 -1.66
N ASN A 574 -18.19 49.09 -0.48
CA ASN A 574 -17.60 48.06 0.37
C ASN A 574 -18.18 46.68 0.01
N GLN A 575 -17.44 45.91 -0.80
CA GLN A 575 -17.95 44.71 -1.45
C GLN A 575 -16.83 43.68 -1.68
N THR A 576 -17.18 42.40 -1.69
CA THR A 576 -16.26 41.29 -1.99
C THR A 576 -16.87 40.38 -3.05
N CYS A 577 -16.05 39.81 -3.94
CA CYS A 577 -16.42 38.67 -4.78
C CYS A 577 -15.29 37.65 -4.87
N THR A 578 -15.66 36.38 -5.06
CA THR A 578 -14.70 35.26 -5.13
C THR A 578 -14.81 34.59 -6.50
N ALA A 579 -13.68 34.40 -7.17
CA ALA A 579 -13.56 33.66 -8.43
C ALA A 579 -12.78 32.36 -8.21
N ASN A 580 -13.19 31.29 -8.88
CA ASN A 580 -12.45 30.02 -8.90
C ASN A 580 -11.27 30.13 -9.87
N VAL A 581 -10.10 29.64 -9.46
CA VAL A 581 -8.90 29.60 -10.31
C VAL A 581 -8.84 28.27 -11.04
N SER A 582 -9.35 28.25 -12.27
CA SER A 582 -9.49 27.02 -13.06
C SER A 582 -8.23 26.65 -13.86
N PHE A 583 -7.30 27.60 -14.03
CA PHE A 583 -6.10 27.42 -14.84
C PHE A 583 -4.92 28.19 -14.21
N ASN A 584 -3.82 27.50 -13.96
CA ASN A 584 -2.61 28.01 -13.32
C ASN A 584 -1.89 29.07 -14.18
N GLY A 585 -1.46 30.19 -13.59
CA GLY A 585 -0.61 31.21 -14.25
C GLY A 585 -1.34 32.31 -15.03
N ASN A 586 -2.59 32.66 -14.68
CA ASN A 586 -3.40 33.63 -15.43
C ASN A 586 -3.51 35.02 -14.77
N THR A 587 -3.68 36.06 -15.60
CA THR A 587 -3.99 37.42 -15.16
C THR A 587 -5.50 37.61 -14.98
N TYR A 588 -5.92 38.08 -13.81
CA TYR A 588 -7.29 38.51 -13.55
C TYR A 588 -7.39 40.02 -13.63
N PHE A 589 -8.36 40.50 -14.39
CA PHE A 589 -8.69 41.91 -14.53
C PHE A 589 -9.85 42.28 -13.62
N VAL A 590 -9.71 43.41 -12.95
CA VAL A 590 -10.67 43.93 -11.99
C VAL A 590 -11.20 45.27 -12.49
N ARG A 591 -12.50 45.49 -12.33
CA ARG A 591 -13.17 46.76 -12.68
C ARG A 591 -13.98 47.27 -11.50
N ALA A 592 -13.70 48.50 -11.10
CA ALA A 592 -14.57 49.31 -10.27
C ALA A 592 -15.36 50.28 -11.17
N ARG A 593 -16.68 50.30 -11.04
CA ARG A 593 -17.57 51.12 -11.88
C ARG A 593 -18.54 51.92 -11.02
N SER A 594 -18.67 53.23 -11.26
CA SER A 594 -19.62 54.09 -10.51
C SER A 594 -20.22 55.18 -11.39
N LYS A 595 -21.46 55.58 -11.08
CA LYS A 595 -22.12 56.79 -11.60
C LYS A 595 -22.24 57.91 -10.57
N THR A 596 -21.87 57.63 -9.32
CA THR A 596 -22.02 58.54 -8.18
C THR A 596 -20.82 59.50 -8.12
N PRO A 597 -21.02 60.83 -8.20
CA PRO A 597 -19.93 61.80 -8.03
C PRO A 597 -19.19 61.63 -6.71
N GLY A 598 -17.87 61.90 -6.70
CA GLY A 598 -17.02 61.77 -5.52
C GLY A 598 -16.73 60.33 -5.09
N THR A 599 -17.00 59.32 -5.94
CA THR A 599 -16.69 57.91 -5.60
C THR A 599 -15.19 57.66 -5.67
N THR A 600 -14.62 57.19 -4.55
CA THR A 600 -13.22 56.77 -4.42
C THR A 600 -13.18 55.34 -3.90
N VAL A 601 -12.29 54.50 -4.45
CA VAL A 601 -12.16 53.09 -4.05
C VAL A 601 -10.72 52.63 -3.93
N SER A 602 -10.48 51.69 -3.03
CA SER A 602 -9.30 50.81 -3.02
C SER A 602 -9.76 49.38 -3.29
N VAL A 603 -8.94 48.59 -3.98
CA VAL A 603 -9.23 47.19 -4.27
C VAL A 603 -8.03 46.34 -3.93
N VAL A 604 -8.27 45.28 -3.17
CA VAL A 604 -7.28 44.29 -2.76
C VAL A 604 -7.72 42.93 -3.27
N ALA A 605 -6.78 42.17 -3.84
CA ALA A 605 -6.99 40.80 -4.29
C ALA A 605 -6.15 39.84 -3.43
N LYS A 606 -6.81 38.81 -2.91
CA LYS A 606 -6.26 37.80 -2.03
C LYS A 606 -6.26 36.46 -2.76
N LYS A 607 -5.07 35.93 -3.04
CA LYS A 607 -4.86 34.62 -3.67
C LYS A 607 -4.89 33.56 -2.57
N LEU A 608 -5.66 32.48 -2.77
CA LEU A 608 -5.83 31.39 -1.79
C LEU A 608 -5.34 30.05 -2.41
N LYS A 609 -4.37 29.39 -1.77
CA LYS A 609 -3.90 28.06 -2.17
C LYS A 609 -4.89 26.96 -1.78
#